data_AF-A0A0H2R9F5-F1
#
_entry.id   AF-A0A0H2R9F5-F1
#
_cell.length_a   1.000
_cell.length_b   1.000
_cell.length_c   1.000
_cell.angle_alpha   90.00
_cell.angle_beta   90.00
_cell.angle_gamma   90.00
#
_symmetry.space_group_name_H-M   'P 1'
#
loop_
_entity.id
_entity.type
_entity.pdbx_description
1 polymer ?
#
loop_
_entity_poly.entity_id
_entity_poly.type
_entity_poly.pdbx_seq_one_letter_code
_entity_poly.pdbx_strand_id
1 'polypeptide(L)'
;MPNVQSVSMILPQQADLFLYDRDVLRHLRTMQLKLPQSNPNDFKGQMQSIKRFFVDGHCKDLEVFEVQFRRSYQAGSSKADLHEIFGEKLRWIEF
;
A
#
# COMPACT_ATOMS: atom_id res chain seq x y z
N MET A 1 16.82 18.89 -3.88
CA MET A 1 15.64 18.43 -3.11
C MET A 1 16.14 17.49 -2.03
N PRO A 2 16.22 17.91 -0.76
CA PRO A 2 16.79 17.04 0.26
C PRO A 2 15.71 16.03 0.71
N ASN A 3 15.95 14.76 0.39
CA ASN A 3 15.33 13.57 0.98
C ASN A 3 13.86 13.26 0.61
N VAL A 4 13.56 13.12 -0.68
CA VAL A 4 12.33 12.42 -1.11
C VAL A 4 12.58 10.91 -1.01
N GLN A 5 12.06 10.25 0.02
CA GLN A 5 12.03 8.79 0.07
C GLN A 5 10.77 8.29 -0.66
N SER A 6 11.01 7.66 -1.81
CA SER A 6 10.01 6.90 -2.56
C SER A 6 10.38 5.43 -2.46
N VAL A 7 9.45 4.59 -2.01
CA VAL A 7 9.65 3.14 -1.89
C VAL A 7 8.70 2.44 -2.87
N SER A 8 9.28 1.61 -3.73
CA SER A 8 8.52 0.72 -4.62
C SER A 8 8.79 -0.72 -4.21
N MET A 9 7.73 -1.49 -3.99
CA MET A 9 7.80 -2.91 -3.67
C MET A 9 6.93 -3.71 -4.62
N ILE A 10 7.48 -4.83 -5.07
CA ILE A 10 6.75 -5.82 -5.87
C ILE A 10 6.55 -7.03 -4.94
N LEU A 11 5.31 -7.35 -4.64
CA LEU A 11 4.97 -8.49 -3.79
C LEU A 11 4.57 -9.68 -4.66
N PRO A 12 5.19 -10.86 -4.47
CA PRO A 12 4.68 -12.10 -5.01
C PRO A 12 3.40 -12.52 -4.25
N GLN A 13 2.61 -13.42 -4.86
CA GLN A 13 1.24 -13.76 -4.44
C GLN A 13 1.08 -14.25 -2.99
N GLN A 14 2.16 -14.71 -2.34
CA GLN A 14 2.15 -15.28 -1.01
C GLN A 14 3.19 -14.65 -0.05
N ALA A 15 3.74 -13.48 -0.38
CA ALA A 15 4.68 -12.82 0.52
C ALA A 15 3.94 -12.05 1.61
N ASP A 16 4.24 -12.36 2.87
CA ASP A 16 3.83 -11.51 3.98
C ASP A 16 4.55 -10.15 3.89
N LEU A 17 3.78 -9.07 3.80
CA LEU A 17 4.32 -7.72 3.89
C LEU A 17 4.53 -7.38 5.36
N PHE A 18 5.79 -7.24 5.75
CA PHE A 18 6.14 -6.77 7.07
C PHE A 18 6.85 -5.42 7.02
N LEU A 19 6.18 -4.39 7.56
CA LEU A 19 6.74 -3.05 7.72
C LEU A 19 7.26 -2.94 9.17
N TYR A 20 8.50 -3.37 9.38
CA TYR A 20 9.10 -3.43 10.73
C TYR A 20 9.84 -2.15 11.14
N ASP A 21 10.35 -1.39 10.17
CA ASP A 21 11.25 -0.28 10.47
C ASP A 21 10.56 1.08 10.36
N ARG A 22 10.13 1.57 11.52
CA ARG A 22 9.30 2.78 11.65
C ARG A 22 10.10 4.07 11.48
N ASP A 23 11.36 4.06 11.87
CA ASP A 23 12.22 5.25 11.79
C ASP A 23 12.71 5.48 10.36
N VAL A 24 12.95 4.41 9.60
CA VAL A 24 13.35 4.50 8.18
C VAL A 24 12.23 5.05 7.31
N LEU A 25 10.97 4.77 7.64
CA LEU A 25 9.81 5.17 6.82
C LEU A 25 9.15 6.47 7.28
N ARG A 26 9.69 7.15 8.29
CA ARG A 26 9.12 8.39 8.83
C ARG A 26 8.98 9.51 7.78
N HIS A 27 9.91 9.54 6.82
CA HIS A 27 9.95 10.51 5.72
C HIS A 27 9.43 9.96 4.39
N LEU A 28 8.77 8.79 4.44
CA LEU A 28 8.18 8.18 3.26
C LEU A 28 7.07 9.07 2.72
N ARG A 29 7.28 9.61 1.51
CA ARG A 29 6.27 10.43 0.81
C ARG A 29 5.46 9.63 -0.18
N THR A 30 6.09 8.67 -0.84
CA THR A 30 5.47 7.86 -1.87
C THR A 30 5.73 6.39 -1.60
N MET A 31 4.65 5.61 -1.56
CA MET A 31 4.72 4.15 -1.52
C MET A 31 4.02 3.59 -2.75
N GLN A 32 4.71 2.73 -3.48
CA GLN A 32 4.14 2.01 -4.61
C GLN A 32 4.17 0.51 -4.33
N LEU A 33 3.02 -0.13 -4.46
CA LEU A 33 2.88 -1.56 -4.26
C LEU A 33 2.38 -2.20 -5.54
N LYS A 34 3.16 -3.14 -6.08
CA LYS A 34 2.81 -3.89 -7.28
C LYS A 34 2.50 -5.33 -6.92
N LEU A 35 1.30 -5.77 -7.27
CA LEU A 35 0.76 -7.10 -7.03
C LEU A 35 0.37 -7.72 -8.38
N PRO A 36 1.36 -8.06 -9.23
CA PRO A 36 1.10 -8.47 -10.62
C PRO A 36 0.43 -9.84 -10.75
N GLN A 37 0.48 -10.68 -9.70
CA GLN A 37 -0.09 -12.03 -9.72
C GLN A 37 -1.16 -12.28 -8.64
N SER A 38 -1.40 -11.32 -7.74
CA SER A 38 -2.36 -11.50 -6.64
C SER A 38 -3.74 -11.01 -7.01
N ASN A 39 -4.78 -11.73 -6.56
CA ASN A 39 -6.12 -11.16 -6.50
C ASN A 39 -6.15 -10.14 -5.33
N PRO A 40 -6.80 -8.97 -5.48
CA PRO A 40 -7.05 -8.06 -4.35
C PRO A 40 -7.62 -8.76 -3.09
N ASN A 41 -8.38 -9.84 -3.25
CA ASN A 41 -8.87 -10.62 -2.11
C ASN A 41 -7.77 -11.36 -1.34
N ASP A 42 -6.72 -11.83 -2.02
CA ASP A 42 -5.55 -12.48 -1.38
C ASP A 42 -4.75 -11.46 -0.55
N PHE A 43 -4.90 -10.18 -0.88
CA PHE A 43 -4.20 -9.06 -0.25
C PHE A 43 -4.84 -8.61 1.07
N LYS A 44 -6.01 -9.15 1.45
CA LYS A 44 -6.76 -8.72 2.63
C LYS A 44 -6.01 -8.91 3.95
N GLY A 45 -5.19 -9.96 4.06
CA GLY A 45 -4.35 -10.19 5.25
C GLY A 45 -3.27 -9.12 5.41
N GLN A 46 -2.58 -8.81 4.32
CA GLN A 46 -1.54 -7.77 4.25
C GLN A 46 -2.12 -6.37 4.44
N MET A 47 -3.39 -6.18 4.01
CA MET A 47 -4.15 -4.95 4.22
C MET A 47 -4.26 -4.56 5.68
N GLN A 48 -4.46 -5.53 6.58
CA GLN A 48 -4.55 -5.22 8.01
C GLN A 48 -3.21 -4.72 8.56
N SER A 49 -2.10 -5.31 8.11
CA SER A 49 -0.75 -4.87 8.51
C SER A 49 -0.46 -3.45 8.02
N ILE A 50 -0.83 -3.14 6.77
CA ILE A 50 -0.73 -1.79 6.19
C ILE A 50 -1.62 -0.83 6.98
N LYS A 51 -2.89 -1.17 7.21
CA LYS A 51 -3.84 -0.33 7.97
C LYS A 51 -3.25 0.03 9.33
N ARG A 52 -2.80 -0.95 10.11
CA ARG A 52 -2.18 -0.70 11.42
C ARG A 52 -0.98 0.23 11.31
N PHE A 53 -0.06 -0.07 10.40
CA PHE A 53 1.16 0.73 10.23
C PHE A 53 0.86 2.22 9.92
N PHE A 54 -0.08 2.51 9.02
CA PHE A 54 -0.40 3.88 8.63
C PHE A 54 -1.33 4.60 9.62
N VAL A 55 -2.29 3.90 10.23
CA VAL A 55 -3.20 4.47 11.22
C VAL A 55 -2.46 4.86 12.51
N ASP A 56 -1.44 4.10 12.90
CA ASP A 56 -0.61 4.41 14.08
C ASP A 56 0.27 5.67 13.90
N GLY A 57 0.15 6.36 12.75
CA GLY A 57 0.79 7.65 12.50
C GLY A 57 2.27 7.55 12.16
N HIS A 58 2.75 6.38 11.72
CA HIS A 58 4.17 6.14 11.44
C HIS A 58 4.66 6.79 10.12
N CYS A 59 3.77 7.12 9.18
CA CYS A 59 4.10 7.84 7.94
C CYS A 59 3.23 9.09 7.76
N LYS A 60 3.45 10.11 8.59
CA LYS A 60 2.71 11.39 8.51
C LYS A 60 2.96 12.14 7.20
N ASP A 61 4.15 11.97 6.64
CA ASP A 61 4.60 12.63 5.42
C ASP A 61 4.13 11.91 4.14
N LEU A 62 3.36 10.81 4.27
CA LEU A 62 2.86 10.09 3.11
C LEU A 62 1.91 10.98 2.32
N GLU A 63 2.25 11.22 1.06
CA GLU A 63 1.48 12.01 0.11
C GLU A 63 0.75 11.09 -0.86
N VAL A 64 1.37 9.97 -1.27
CA VAL A 64 0.83 9.06 -2.28
C VAL A 64 1.02 7.60 -1.87
N PHE A 65 -0.07 6.84 -1.91
CA PHE A 65 -0.09 5.39 -1.80
C PHE A 65 -0.64 4.79 -3.08
N GLU A 66 0.22 4.22 -3.91
CA GLU A 66 -0.14 3.64 -5.18
C GLU A 66 -0.21 2.12 -5.07
N VAL A 67 -1.31 1.54 -5.56
CA VAL A 67 -1.46 0.09 -5.65
C VAL A 67 -1.79 -0.31 -7.06
N GLN A 68 -0.99 -1.23 -7.57
CA GLN A 68 -1.07 -1.78 -8.91
C GLN A 68 -1.47 -3.25 -8.84
N PHE A 69 -2.60 -3.60 -9.43
CA PHE A 69 -3.08 -4.99 -9.51
C PHE A 69 -3.32 -5.40 -10.96
N ARG A 70 -3.24 -6.71 -11.21
CA ARG A 70 -3.84 -7.30 -12.39
C ARG A 70 -5.37 -7.23 -12.25
N ARG A 71 -6.05 -6.75 -13.29
CA ARG A 71 -7.50 -6.53 -13.29
C ARG A 71 -8.25 -7.78 -12.83
N SER A 72 -9.05 -7.64 -11.77
CA SER A 72 -9.90 -8.72 -11.28
C SER A 72 -11.31 -8.21 -11.04
N TYR A 73 -12.30 -9.04 -11.37
CA TYR A 73 -13.72 -8.71 -11.25
C TYR A 73 -14.20 -8.57 -9.78
N GLN A 74 -13.36 -8.86 -8.79
CA GLN A 74 -13.75 -8.94 -7.36
C GLN A 74 -13.02 -7.93 -6.46
N ALA A 75 -12.36 -6.90 -7.01
CA ALA A 75 -11.54 -5.97 -6.23
C ALA A 75 -12.30 -4.93 -5.39
N GLY A 76 -13.63 -4.84 -5.54
CA GLY A 76 -14.43 -3.72 -5.01
C GLY A 76 -14.31 -3.51 -3.49
N SER A 77 -14.34 -4.60 -2.71
CA SER A 77 -14.19 -4.53 -1.25
C SER A 77 -12.80 -4.03 -0.83
N SER A 78 -11.75 -4.56 -1.44
CA SER A 78 -10.36 -4.19 -1.12
C SER A 78 -10.04 -2.74 -1.51
N LYS A 79 -10.64 -2.25 -2.60
CA LYS A 79 -10.53 -0.85 -3.01
C LYS A 79 -11.22 0.08 -2.02
N ALA A 80 -12.41 -0.27 -1.56
CA ALA A 80 -13.12 0.50 -0.55
C ALA A 80 -12.33 0.56 0.77
N ASP A 81 -11.81 -0.57 1.23
CA ASP A 81 -10.99 -0.67 2.45
C ASP A 81 -9.75 0.24 2.36
N LEU A 82 -9.04 0.23 1.23
CA LEU A 82 -7.88 1.12 1.01
C LEU A 82 -8.26 2.59 0.95
N HIS A 83 -9.41 2.90 0.35
CA HIS A 83 -9.89 4.26 0.25
C HIS A 83 -10.31 4.83 1.61
N GLU A 84 -10.84 4.00 2.52
CA GLU A 84 -11.10 4.40 3.91
C GLU A 84 -9.82 4.82 4.64
N ILE A 85 -8.69 4.16 4.36
CA ILE A 85 -7.41 4.39 5.05
C ILE A 85 -6.67 5.57 4.46
N PHE A 86 -6.53 5.61 3.13
CA PHE A 86 -5.65 6.55 2.44
C PHE A 86 -6.41 7.72 1.81
N GLY A 87 -7.73 7.61 1.64
CA GLY A 87 -8.56 8.64 1.02
C GLY A 87 -8.00 9.11 -0.32
N GLU A 88 -7.84 10.42 -0.44
CA GLU A 88 -7.33 11.09 -1.66
C GLU A 88 -5.88 10.72 -2.01
N LYS A 89 -5.12 10.17 -1.05
CA LYS A 89 -3.73 9.74 -1.27
C LYS A 89 -3.66 8.41 -2.03
N LEU A 90 -4.77 7.67 -2.12
CA LEU A 90 -4.83 6.40 -2.83
C LEU A 90 -4.80 6.60 -4.35
N ARG A 91 -3.84 5.96 -5.01
CA ARG A 91 -3.80 5.79 -6.47
C ARG A 91 -4.01 4.33 -6.81
N TRP A 92 -5.23 3.99 -7.19
CA TRP A 92 -5.61 2.64 -7.58
C TRP A 92 -5.43 2.44 -9.08
N ILE A 93 -4.54 1.53 -9.47
CA ILE A 93 -4.21 1.27 -10.87
C ILE A 93 -4.50 -0.19 -11.22
N GLU A 94 -5.27 -0.38 -12.28
CA GLU A 94 -5.67 -1.68 -12.80
C GLU A 94 -5.09 -1.87 -14.20
N PHE A 95 -4.53 -3.05 -14.47
CA PHE A 95 -4.01 -3.43 -15.79
C PHE A 95 -4.63 -4.74 -16.28
#